data_AF-A0A6A4I2X8-F1
#
_entry.id   AF-A0A6A4I2X8-F1
#
_cell.length_a   1.000
_cell.length_b   1.000
_cell.length_c   1.000
_cell.angle_alpha   90.00
_cell.angle_beta   90.00
_cell.angle_gamma   90.00
#
_symmetry.space_group_name_H-M   'P 1'
#
loop_
_entity.id
_entity.type
_entity.pdbx_description
1 polymer ?
#
loop_
_entity_poly.entity_id
_entity_poly.type
_entity_poly.pdbx_seq_one_letter_code
_entity_poly.pdbx_strand_id
1 'polypeptide(L)'
;MQFTKLVALLTLCTSTTVLAAPSNTETILFQAVGNVAAVQGNTGVNGDTRIYFQSLDNTISQGIVQYPPLSQPHTSSFITLVPANEVLAGTPIAAVTVNGTALQEIHVFFLSPANVLSEYYWTNARGFRGGPSCSECLTAQGFVASSTKLLYAMGDPVTAAIRLGFVSAGAPNGLSEAEFTAATGWTVGQL
;
A
#
# COMPACT_ATOMS: atom_id res chain seq x y z
N MET A 1 -15.20 1.38 -93.87
CA MET A 1 -15.26 0.36 -92.80
C MET A 1 -14.83 1.02 -91.50
N GLN A 2 -15.73 1.09 -90.53
CA GLN A 2 -15.47 1.56 -89.17
C GLN A 2 -14.59 0.55 -88.43
N PHE A 3 -13.59 1.03 -87.67
CA PHE A 3 -13.10 0.34 -86.48
C PHE A 3 -12.90 1.36 -85.35
N THR A 4 -13.82 1.29 -84.40
CA THR A 4 -13.82 1.89 -83.07
C THR A 4 -12.87 1.12 -82.15
N LYS A 5 -12.48 1.75 -81.02
CA LYS A 5 -11.97 1.22 -79.72
C LYS A 5 -10.51 1.57 -79.46
N LEU A 6 -10.05 1.94 -78.26
CA LEU A 6 -10.67 1.98 -76.92
C LEU A 6 -9.86 3.00 -76.10
N VAL A 7 -10.49 3.93 -75.39
CA VAL A 7 -9.83 4.78 -74.39
C VAL A 7 -9.83 4.01 -73.07
N ALA A 8 -8.65 3.69 -72.53
CA ALA A 8 -8.51 3.08 -71.22
C ALA A 8 -8.42 4.19 -70.15
N LEU A 9 -9.44 4.26 -69.30
CA LEU A 9 -9.50 5.14 -68.14
C LEU A 9 -8.79 4.45 -66.97
N LEU A 10 -7.64 4.97 -66.54
CA LEU A 10 -6.88 4.45 -65.41
C LEU A 10 -7.31 5.18 -64.13
N THR A 11 -8.16 4.56 -63.32
CA THR A 11 -8.58 5.09 -62.02
C THR A 11 -7.53 4.74 -60.95
N LEU A 12 -6.80 5.74 -60.45
CA LEU A 12 -5.89 5.56 -59.31
C LEU A 12 -6.70 5.44 -58.01
N CYS A 13 -6.60 4.29 -57.35
CA CYS A 13 -7.16 4.05 -56.03
C CYS A 13 -6.10 4.46 -54.98
N THR A 14 -6.27 5.61 -54.34
CA THR A 14 -5.37 6.06 -53.26
C THR A 14 -5.83 5.43 -51.94
N SER A 15 -5.09 4.42 -51.47
CA SER A 15 -5.29 3.84 -50.14
C SER A 15 -4.80 4.81 -49.07
N THR A 16 -5.71 5.40 -48.30
CA THR A 16 -5.38 6.16 -47.08
C THR A 16 -5.04 5.20 -45.96
N THR A 17 -3.75 5.11 -45.60
CA THR A 17 -3.31 4.47 -44.36
C THR A 17 -3.66 5.38 -43.18
N VAL A 18 -4.60 4.97 -42.35
CA VAL A 18 -4.84 5.60 -41.04
C VAL A 18 -3.70 5.15 -40.12
N LEU A 19 -2.79 6.07 -39.78
CA LEU A 19 -1.87 5.86 -38.67
C LEU A 19 -2.69 5.85 -37.38
N ALA A 20 -2.77 4.68 -36.73
CA ALA A 20 -3.26 4.59 -35.37
C ALA A 20 -2.33 5.42 -34.46
N ALA A 21 -2.90 6.33 -33.68
CA ALA A 21 -2.15 7.02 -32.64
C ALA A 21 -1.62 5.98 -31.63
N PRO A 22 -0.38 6.10 -31.13
CA PRO A 22 0.10 5.23 -30.08
C PRO A 22 -0.85 5.33 -28.88
N SER A 23 -1.30 4.19 -28.37
CA SER A 23 -2.06 4.16 -27.12
C SER A 23 -1.16 4.66 -26.01
N ASN A 24 -1.46 5.85 -25.48
CA ASN A 24 -0.87 6.31 -24.23
C ASN A 24 -1.27 5.31 -23.15
N THR A 25 -0.38 4.35 -22.87
CA THR A 25 -0.53 3.51 -21.69
C THR A 25 -0.26 4.46 -20.54
N GLU A 26 -1.32 4.98 -19.90
CA GLU A 26 -1.15 5.75 -18.67
C GLU A 26 -0.41 4.86 -17.69
N THR A 27 0.86 5.18 -17.49
CA THR A 27 1.65 4.56 -16.45
C THR A 27 1.10 5.17 -15.18
N ILE A 28 0.30 4.42 -14.42
CA ILE A 28 -0.13 4.85 -13.09
C ILE A 28 1.16 5.06 -12.29
N LEU A 29 1.58 6.32 -12.15
CA LEU A 29 2.76 6.69 -11.40
C LEU A 29 2.39 6.64 -9.92
N PHE A 30 2.77 5.56 -9.27
CA PHE A 30 2.74 5.48 -7.81
C PHE A 30 3.83 6.38 -7.25
N GLN A 31 3.49 7.65 -7.03
CA GLN A 31 4.40 8.64 -6.48
C GLN A 31 4.11 8.81 -4.99
N ALA A 32 5.09 8.46 -4.15
CA ALA A 32 5.04 8.72 -2.72
C ALA A 32 5.14 10.24 -2.46
N VAL A 33 4.24 10.76 -1.63
CA VAL A 33 4.19 12.18 -1.23
C VAL A 33 4.31 12.40 0.27
N GLY A 34 4.52 11.32 1.03
CA GLY A 34 4.53 11.35 2.48
C GLY A 34 5.41 10.27 3.07
N ASN A 35 5.05 9.86 4.29
CA ASN A 35 5.79 8.84 5.02
C ASN A 35 5.78 7.50 4.28
N VAL A 36 6.84 6.74 4.49
CA VAL A 36 7.03 5.41 3.92
C VAL A 36 7.36 4.45 5.06
N ALA A 37 6.72 3.29 5.07
CA ALA A 37 7.10 2.16 5.90
C ALA A 37 7.45 0.98 5.01
N ALA A 38 8.40 0.16 5.44
CA ALA A 38 8.74 -1.06 4.71
C ALA A 38 8.93 -2.21 5.69
N VAL A 39 8.45 -3.39 5.30
CA VAL A 39 8.67 -4.64 6.03
C VAL A 39 9.23 -5.68 5.08
N GLN A 40 10.06 -6.56 5.62
CA GLN A 40 10.47 -7.74 4.89
C GLN A 40 9.27 -8.66 4.74
N GLY A 41 8.94 -9.02 3.51
CA GLY A 41 8.07 -10.14 3.26
C GLY A 41 8.85 -11.43 3.01
N ASN A 42 8.23 -12.53 3.40
CA ASN A 42 8.81 -13.86 3.42
C ASN A 42 7.98 -14.85 2.58
N THR A 43 7.50 -14.42 1.41
CA THR A 43 6.94 -15.35 0.41
C THR A 43 8.04 -15.85 -0.51
N GLY A 44 8.47 -17.09 -0.30
CA GLY A 44 9.29 -17.86 -1.23
C GLY A 44 10.80 -17.83 -0.99
N VAL A 45 11.55 -18.49 -1.87
CA VAL A 45 13.00 -18.80 -1.74
C VAL A 45 13.88 -17.54 -1.73
N ASN A 46 13.38 -16.41 -2.25
CA ASN A 46 14.17 -15.19 -2.41
C ASN A 46 13.65 -13.97 -1.62
N GLY A 47 12.55 -14.13 -0.86
CA GLY A 47 11.93 -13.04 -0.10
C GLY A 47 11.35 -11.91 -0.95
N ASP A 48 10.63 -11.00 -0.31
CA ASP A 48 10.22 -9.74 -0.92
C ASP A 48 10.29 -8.59 0.09
N THR A 49 10.08 -7.36 -0.37
CA THR A 49 9.89 -6.20 0.49
C THR A 49 8.52 -5.62 0.19
N ARG A 50 7.75 -5.40 1.25
CA ARG A 50 6.44 -4.73 1.20
C ARG A 50 6.65 -3.30 1.64
N ILE A 51 6.38 -2.36 0.75
CA ILE A 51 6.55 -0.92 0.97
C ILE A 51 5.15 -0.31 1.03
N TYR A 52 4.90 0.52 2.02
CA TYR A 52 3.63 1.22 2.22
C TYR A 52 3.91 2.72 2.22
N PHE A 53 3.18 3.47 1.42
CA PHE A 53 3.37 4.91 1.29
C PHE A 53 2.07 5.60 0.94
N GLN A 54 1.96 6.87 1.31
CA GLN A 54 0.86 7.71 0.87
C GLN A 54 1.12 8.23 -0.55
N SER A 55 0.15 8.02 -1.42
CA SER A 55 0.17 8.45 -2.83
C SER A 55 -0.40 9.87 -2.99
N LEU A 56 -0.15 10.49 -4.13
CA LEU A 56 -0.66 11.83 -4.50
C LEU A 56 -2.18 11.99 -4.34
N ASP A 57 -2.94 10.93 -4.56
CA ASP A 57 -4.40 10.89 -4.45
C ASP A 57 -4.89 10.67 -3.00
N ASN A 58 -3.99 10.81 -2.02
CA ASN A 58 -4.24 10.62 -0.60
C ASN A 58 -4.59 9.17 -0.19
N THR A 59 -4.39 8.18 -1.07
CA THR A 59 -4.49 6.76 -0.70
C THR A 59 -3.21 6.28 -0.01
N ILE A 60 -3.29 5.17 0.74
CA ILE A 60 -2.09 4.39 1.07
C ILE A 60 -1.96 3.28 0.04
N SER A 61 -0.84 3.23 -0.65
CA SER A 61 -0.50 2.20 -1.63
C SER A 61 0.50 1.21 -1.05
N GLN A 62 0.38 -0.06 -1.44
CA GLN A 62 1.38 -1.08 -1.20
C GLN A 62 2.18 -1.31 -2.49
N GLY A 63 3.50 -1.17 -2.41
CA GLY A 63 4.45 -1.71 -3.38
C GLY A 63 5.01 -3.04 -2.90
N ILE A 64 5.13 -4.01 -3.80
CA ILE A 64 5.76 -5.31 -3.54
C ILE A 64 6.98 -5.38 -4.44
N VAL A 65 8.17 -5.48 -3.85
CA VAL A 65 9.43 -5.64 -4.57
C VAL A 65 9.96 -7.03 -4.30
N GLN A 66 9.95 -7.90 -5.31
CA GLN A 66 10.52 -9.22 -5.18
C GLN A 66 12.01 -9.16 -5.53
N TYR A 67 12.83 -9.86 -4.75
CA TYR A 67 14.23 -10.05 -5.09
C TYR A 67 14.33 -11.33 -5.92
N PRO A 68 14.53 -11.28 -7.23
CA PRO A 68 15.05 -12.45 -7.91
C PRO A 68 16.55 -12.59 -7.58
N PRO A 69 17.22 -13.70 -7.98
CA PRO A 69 18.69 -13.76 -7.95
C PRO A 69 19.28 -12.51 -8.62
N LEU A 70 20.43 -12.01 -8.13
CA LEU A 70 21.09 -10.75 -8.57
C LEU A 70 21.29 -10.60 -10.10
N SER A 71 21.10 -11.67 -10.86
CA SER A 71 21.15 -11.74 -12.32
C SER A 71 19.83 -11.45 -13.05
N GLN A 72 18.75 -11.11 -12.34
CA GLN A 72 17.42 -10.89 -12.94
C GLN A 72 16.84 -9.54 -12.54
N PRO A 73 16.02 -8.91 -13.42
CA PRO A 73 15.33 -7.67 -13.10
C PRO A 73 14.29 -7.88 -12.00
N HIS A 74 14.23 -6.96 -11.04
CA HIS A 74 13.22 -6.97 -9.98
C HIS A 74 11.81 -6.89 -10.59
N THR A 75 10.88 -7.67 -10.04
CA THR A 75 9.46 -7.51 -10.30
C THR A 75 8.85 -6.62 -9.22
N SER A 76 8.11 -5.60 -9.64
CA SER A 76 7.35 -4.72 -8.76
C SER A 76 5.88 -4.72 -9.11
N SER A 77 5.02 -4.86 -8.12
CA SER A 77 3.57 -4.62 -8.26
C SER A 77 3.11 -3.61 -7.23
N PHE A 78 2.07 -2.86 -7.60
CA PHE A 78 1.52 -1.81 -6.76
C PHE A 78 0.01 -1.95 -6.69
N ILE A 79 -0.55 -1.79 -5.49
CA ILE A 79 -1.99 -1.79 -5.25
C ILE A 79 -2.36 -0.64 -4.32
N THR A 80 -3.55 -0.07 -4.50
CA THR A 80 -4.17 0.76 -3.48
C THR A 80 -4.61 -0.13 -2.33
N LEU A 81 -4.09 0.14 -1.13
CA LEU A 81 -4.40 -0.61 0.09
C LEU A 81 -5.51 0.07 0.89
N VAL A 82 -5.33 1.36 1.21
CA VAL A 82 -6.29 2.14 1.99
C VAL A 82 -6.87 3.24 1.11
N PRO A 83 -8.20 3.34 0.98
CA PRO A 83 -8.82 4.35 0.13
C PRO A 83 -8.68 5.76 0.74
N ALA A 84 -8.71 6.78 -0.12
CA ALA A 84 -8.40 8.17 0.26
C ALA A 84 -9.33 8.77 1.33
N ASN A 85 -10.56 8.27 1.45
CA ASN A 85 -11.55 8.72 2.45
C ASN A 85 -11.28 8.15 3.85
N GLU A 86 -10.35 7.21 4.00
CA GLU A 86 -9.99 6.59 5.27
C GLU A 86 -8.63 7.06 5.80
N VAL A 87 -7.88 7.86 5.03
CA VAL A 87 -6.50 8.26 5.34
C VAL A 87 -6.41 9.76 5.59
N LEU A 88 -5.78 10.16 6.69
CA LEU A 88 -5.42 11.55 6.92
C LEU A 88 -4.30 11.99 5.96
N ALA A 89 -4.40 13.18 5.37
CA ALA A 89 -3.33 13.71 4.54
C ALA A 89 -2.04 13.93 5.33
N GLY A 90 -0.91 13.43 4.81
CA GLY A 90 0.39 13.49 5.49
C GLY A 90 0.49 12.59 6.72
N THR A 91 -0.33 11.52 6.78
CA THR A 91 -0.36 10.62 7.94
C THR A 91 0.99 9.92 8.15
N PRO A 92 1.45 9.73 9.40
CA PRO A 92 2.51 8.78 9.68
C PRO A 92 2.05 7.37 9.34
N ILE A 93 2.97 6.54 8.86
CA ILE A 93 2.71 5.14 8.52
C ILE A 93 3.72 4.29 9.27
N ALA A 94 3.24 3.26 9.96
CA ALA A 94 4.08 2.19 10.50
C ALA A 94 3.61 0.86 9.95
N ALA A 95 4.53 -0.09 9.80
CA ALA A 95 4.18 -1.43 9.40
C ALA A 95 5.06 -2.45 10.13
N VAL A 96 4.51 -3.63 10.38
CA VAL A 96 5.21 -4.74 11.03
C VAL A 96 4.72 -6.07 10.49
N THR A 97 5.61 -7.07 10.48
CA THR A 97 5.28 -8.45 10.18
C THR A 97 5.44 -9.28 11.44
N VAL A 98 4.43 -10.07 11.78
CA VAL A 98 4.45 -11.01 12.92
C VAL A 98 4.09 -12.42 12.47
N ASN A 99 4.32 -13.40 13.37
CA ASN A 99 4.08 -14.82 13.11
C ASN A 99 4.90 -15.37 11.93
N GLY A 100 6.18 -15.69 12.21
CA GLY A 100 7.20 -15.82 11.17
C GLY A 100 7.82 -17.20 10.98
N THR A 101 7.30 -17.99 10.04
CA THR A 101 8.15 -18.69 9.04
C THR A 101 7.68 -18.53 7.58
N ALA A 102 6.49 -17.97 7.29
CA ALA A 102 5.96 -17.86 5.90
C ALA A 102 4.96 -16.70 5.64
N LEU A 103 5.23 -15.47 6.12
CA LEU A 103 4.26 -14.33 6.11
C LEU A 103 2.90 -14.75 6.65
N GLN A 104 2.72 -14.90 7.97
CA GLN A 104 1.36 -15.14 8.45
C GLN A 104 0.57 -13.85 8.60
N GLU A 105 1.19 -12.78 9.10
CA GLU A 105 0.45 -11.55 9.41
C GLU A 105 1.27 -10.28 9.16
N ILE A 106 0.67 -9.30 8.48
CA ILE A 106 1.25 -7.97 8.29
C ILE A 106 0.27 -6.93 8.82
N HIS A 107 0.75 -5.99 9.62
CA HIS A 107 -0.06 -4.92 10.20
C HIS A 107 0.47 -3.58 9.69
N VAL A 108 -0.45 -2.72 9.23
CA VAL A 108 -0.16 -1.38 8.71
C VAL A 108 -1.00 -0.38 9.50
N PHE A 109 -0.32 0.52 10.19
CA PHE A 109 -0.92 1.51 11.07
C PHE A 109 -0.80 2.91 10.49
N PHE A 110 -1.87 3.68 10.61
CA PHE A 110 -1.96 5.06 10.12
C PHE A 110 -3.03 5.83 10.91
N LEU A 111 -3.07 7.14 10.73
CA LEU A 111 -4.16 7.98 11.23
C LEU A 111 -5.22 8.20 10.15
N SER A 112 -6.48 7.99 10.50
CA SER A 112 -7.65 8.33 9.68
C SER A 112 -8.02 9.82 9.81
N PRO A 113 -8.90 10.39 8.97
CA PRO A 113 -9.22 11.83 8.96
C PRO A 113 -9.67 12.41 10.31
N ALA A 114 -10.27 11.58 11.17
CA ALA A 114 -10.67 11.98 12.52
C ALA A 114 -9.54 11.87 13.57
N ASN A 115 -8.28 11.73 13.14
CA ASN A 115 -7.12 11.47 13.99
C ASN A 115 -7.25 10.20 14.84
N VAL A 116 -7.95 9.20 14.31
CA VAL A 116 -8.09 7.89 14.96
C VAL A 116 -6.96 7.00 14.48
N LEU A 117 -6.29 6.33 15.41
CA LEU A 117 -5.31 5.30 15.07
C LEU A 117 -6.05 4.11 14.46
N SER A 118 -5.71 3.82 13.22
CA SER A 118 -6.39 2.87 12.36
C SER A 118 -5.39 1.85 11.83
N GLU A 119 -5.89 0.65 11.55
CA GLU A 119 -5.11 -0.48 11.09
C GLU A 119 -5.74 -1.12 9.85
N TYR A 120 -4.86 -1.47 8.91
CA TYR A 120 -5.12 -2.51 7.93
C TYR A 120 -4.18 -3.66 8.22
N TYR A 121 -4.72 -4.87 8.36
CA TYR A 121 -3.91 -6.05 8.60
C TYR A 121 -4.20 -7.13 7.55
N TRP A 122 -3.18 -7.90 7.22
CA TRP A 122 -3.23 -8.96 6.22
C TRP A 122 -2.98 -10.29 6.88
N THR A 123 -3.69 -11.33 6.44
CA THR A 123 -3.37 -12.72 6.75
C THR A 123 -3.38 -13.57 5.50
N ASN A 124 -2.63 -14.68 5.50
CA ASN A 124 -2.63 -15.67 4.41
C ASN A 124 -4.04 -16.14 4.04
N ALA A 125 -4.92 -16.32 5.03
CA ALA A 125 -6.25 -16.89 4.82
C ALA A 125 -7.26 -15.91 4.23
N ARG A 126 -7.06 -14.60 4.46
CA ARG A 126 -8.12 -13.59 4.25
C ARG A 126 -7.69 -12.38 3.43
N GLY A 127 -6.40 -12.22 3.14
CA GLY A 127 -5.89 -11.00 2.52
C GLY A 127 -5.95 -9.81 3.47
N PHE A 128 -5.86 -8.59 2.91
CA PHE A 128 -5.96 -7.35 3.68
C PHE A 128 -7.39 -7.08 4.13
N ARG A 129 -7.49 -6.60 5.37
CA ARG A 129 -8.72 -6.30 6.09
C ARG A 129 -8.51 -5.00 6.85
N GLY A 130 -9.52 -4.14 6.88
CA GLY A 130 -9.40 -2.83 7.47
C GLY A 130 -10.69 -2.03 7.36
N GLY A 131 -10.59 -0.78 7.77
CA GLY A 131 -11.65 0.21 7.66
C GLY A 131 -12.73 0.10 8.73
N PRO A 132 -13.77 0.96 8.67
CA PRO A 132 -14.71 1.17 9.78
C PRO A 132 -15.51 -0.05 10.20
N SER A 133 -15.65 -1.06 9.33
CA SER A 133 -16.37 -2.31 9.61
C SER A 133 -15.47 -3.43 10.15
N CYS A 134 -14.15 -3.22 10.25
CA CYS A 134 -13.23 -4.23 10.73
C CYS A 134 -13.22 -4.27 12.27
N SER A 135 -14.05 -5.14 12.86
CA SER A 135 -14.16 -5.27 14.33
C SER A 135 -12.93 -5.91 14.98
N GLU A 136 -12.09 -6.58 14.18
CA GLU A 136 -10.84 -7.23 14.62
C GLU A 136 -9.62 -6.30 14.48
N CYS A 137 -9.77 -5.16 13.80
CA CYS A 137 -8.69 -4.19 13.58
C CYS A 137 -8.63 -3.16 14.72
N LEU A 138 -7.43 -2.65 14.98
CA LEU A 138 -7.24 -1.51 15.87
C LEU A 138 -8.02 -0.29 15.33
N THR A 139 -8.97 0.17 16.14
CA THR A 139 -9.64 1.46 15.97
C THR A 139 -9.63 2.18 17.30
N ALA A 140 -8.60 3.01 17.53
CA ALA A 140 -8.32 3.60 18.83
C ALA A 140 -8.58 5.12 18.79
N GLN A 141 -9.75 5.56 19.25
CA GLN A 141 -10.08 6.99 19.38
C GLN A 141 -9.45 7.59 20.64
N GLY A 142 -8.91 8.80 20.53
CA GLY A 142 -8.35 9.54 21.67
C GLY A 142 -6.99 9.06 22.19
N PHE A 143 -6.43 8.00 21.60
CA PHE A 143 -5.11 7.48 21.96
C PHE A 143 -3.99 8.40 21.48
N VAL A 144 -4.12 8.93 20.27
CA VAL A 144 -3.05 9.64 19.58
C VAL A 144 -3.32 11.14 19.60
N ALA A 145 -2.29 11.94 19.87
CA ALA A 145 -2.38 13.39 19.73
C ALA A 145 -2.58 13.74 18.25
N SER A 146 -3.47 14.68 17.93
CA SER A 146 -3.69 15.13 16.54
C SER A 146 -2.43 15.72 15.88
N SER A 147 -1.43 16.11 16.68
CA SER A 147 -0.12 16.57 16.22
C SER A 147 0.86 15.45 15.89
N THR A 148 0.50 14.18 16.09
CA THR A 148 1.42 13.05 15.92
C THR A 148 1.96 12.97 14.50
N LYS A 149 3.30 13.04 14.39
CA LYS A 149 4.05 12.89 13.13
C LYS A 149 4.87 11.62 13.07
N LEU A 150 4.78 10.78 14.10
CA LEU A 150 5.57 9.57 14.24
C LEU A 150 4.65 8.40 14.60
N LEU A 151 4.80 7.31 13.85
CA LEU A 151 4.39 5.98 14.26
C LEU A 151 5.58 5.05 14.07
N TYR A 152 5.78 4.12 14.99
CA TYR A 152 6.67 2.97 14.78
C TYR A 152 5.96 1.70 15.23
N ALA A 153 6.28 0.57 14.62
CA ALA A 153 5.75 -0.72 15.01
C ALA A 153 6.89 -1.73 15.12
N MET A 154 6.84 -2.54 16.18
CA MET A 154 7.74 -3.66 16.42
C MET A 154 6.91 -4.89 16.70
N GLY A 155 7.39 -6.04 16.26
CA GLY A 155 6.64 -7.29 16.34
C GLY A 155 7.54 -8.41 16.80
N ASP A 156 7.01 -9.25 17.69
CA ASP A 156 7.65 -10.51 18.04
C ASP A 156 7.17 -11.60 17.06
N PRO A 157 8.06 -12.17 16.25
CA PRO A 157 7.69 -13.18 15.27
C PRO A 157 7.29 -14.53 15.89
N VAL A 158 7.57 -14.75 17.18
CA VAL A 158 7.29 -15.99 17.91
C VAL A 158 5.95 -15.91 18.65
N THR A 159 5.71 -14.80 19.35
CA THR A 159 4.50 -14.63 20.19
C THR A 159 3.36 -13.90 19.50
N ALA A 160 3.60 -13.34 18.31
CA ALA A 160 2.70 -12.41 17.64
C ALA A 160 2.45 -11.10 18.39
N ALA A 161 3.21 -10.81 19.44
CA ALA A 161 3.04 -9.57 20.18
C ALA A 161 3.44 -8.38 19.29
N ILE A 162 2.67 -7.30 19.34
CA ILE A 162 2.95 -6.07 18.60
C ILE A 162 3.08 -4.92 19.59
N ARG A 163 4.07 -4.06 19.37
CA ARG A 163 4.25 -2.79 20.05
C ARG A 163 4.15 -1.67 19.03
N LEU A 164 3.27 -0.72 19.28
CA LEU A 164 2.99 0.42 18.41
C LEU A 164 3.24 1.72 19.18
N GLY A 165 4.28 2.44 18.79
CA GLY A 165 4.62 3.71 19.41
C GLY A 165 4.05 4.90 18.68
N PHE A 166 3.63 5.90 19.46
CA PHE A 166 3.02 7.14 18.99
C PHE A 166 3.19 8.26 20.02
N VAL A 167 2.77 9.48 19.68
CA VAL A 167 2.64 10.57 20.66
C VAL A 167 1.21 10.56 21.18
N SER A 168 1.00 10.32 22.48
CA SER A 168 -0.36 10.24 23.03
C SER A 168 -0.97 11.62 23.29
N ALA A 169 -2.30 11.71 23.24
CA ALA A 169 -3.00 12.95 23.57
C ALA A 169 -2.80 13.37 25.05
N GLY A 170 -2.60 12.39 25.94
CA GLY A 170 -2.34 12.62 27.37
C GLY A 170 -0.89 12.97 27.70
N ALA A 171 0.07 12.70 26.80
CA ALA A 171 1.48 13.05 26.95
C ALA A 171 2.03 13.62 25.62
N PRO A 172 1.57 14.81 25.20
CA PRO A 172 1.87 15.35 23.86
C PRO A 172 3.36 15.68 23.63
N ASN A 173 4.17 15.69 24.69
CA ASN A 173 5.62 15.93 24.63
C ASN A 173 6.44 14.64 24.83
N GLY A 174 5.80 13.47 24.85
CA GLY A 174 6.44 12.18 25.09
C GLY A 174 5.99 11.12 24.09
N LEU A 175 6.74 10.02 24.07
CA LEU A 175 6.33 8.81 23.35
C LEU A 175 5.46 7.95 24.27
N SER A 176 4.49 7.27 23.69
CA SER A 176 3.63 6.29 24.34
C SER A 176 3.57 5.05 23.47
N GLU A 177 3.27 3.90 24.07
CA GLU A 177 3.26 2.63 23.36
C GLU A 177 1.96 1.87 23.65
N ALA A 178 1.33 1.35 22.59
CA ALA A 178 0.29 0.35 22.68
C ALA A 178 0.90 -1.04 22.47
N GLU A 179 0.45 -2.00 23.27
CA GLU A 179 0.84 -3.40 23.18
C GLU A 179 -0.36 -4.26 22.80
N PHE A 180 -0.19 -5.09 21.79
CA PHE A 180 -1.11 -6.16 21.42
C PHE A 180 -0.52 -7.50 21.83
N THR A 181 -1.34 -8.33 22.47
CA THR A 181 -1.10 -9.76 22.62
C THR A 181 -2.36 -10.55 22.27
N ALA A 182 -2.20 -11.81 21.88
CA ALA A 182 -3.34 -12.70 21.65
C ALA A 182 -4.23 -12.90 22.88
N ALA A 183 -3.67 -12.72 24.10
CA ALA A 183 -4.39 -12.91 25.35
C ALA A 183 -5.21 -11.69 25.76
N THR A 184 -4.69 -10.48 25.54
CA THR A 184 -5.26 -9.23 26.05
C THR A 184 -5.87 -8.34 24.98
N GLY A 185 -5.57 -8.61 23.70
CA GLY A 185 -5.78 -7.63 22.64
C GLY A 185 -4.91 -6.39 22.86
N TRP A 186 -5.34 -5.26 22.31
CA TRP A 186 -4.65 -3.98 22.43
C TRP A 186 -4.83 -3.35 23.83
N THR A 187 -3.71 -3.00 24.44
CA THR A 187 -3.60 -2.30 25.72
C THR A 187 -2.62 -1.14 25.57
N VAL A 188 -2.69 -0.10 26.42
CA VAL A 188 -1.83 1.09 26.28
C VAL A 188 -1.10 1.41 27.56
N GLY A 189 0.21 1.62 27.42
CA GLY A 189 1.11 2.06 28.47
C GLY A 189 1.78 3.40 28.12
N GLN A 190 2.23 4.10 29.15
CA GLN A 190 3.20 5.19 28.98
C GLN A 190 4.61 4.60 29.07
N LEU A 191 5.53 5.11 28.25
CA LEU A 191 6.95 4.84 28.36
C LEU A 191 7.58 5.69 29.47
#